data_AF-A0A7X8ZY89-F1
#
_entry.id   AF-A0A7X8ZY89-F1
#
_cell.length_a   1.000
_cell.length_b   1.000
_cell.length_c   1.000
_cell.angle_alpha   90.00
_cell.angle_beta   90.00
_cell.angle_gamma   90.00
#
_symmetry.space_group_name_H-M   'P 1'
#
loop_
_entity.id
_entity.type
_entity.pdbx_description
1 polymer ?
#
loop_
_entity_poly.entity_id
_entity_poly.type
_entity_poly.pdbx_seq_one_letter_code
_entity_poly.pdbx_strand_id
1 'polypeptide(L)'
;DFRKYQILGACSPKFAHKAIEAEDKIGTMLPCNVILQELENGEIEVAAINASASMQAVENSKVGEVAKVISAKLQKVIAAL
;
A
#
# COMPACT_ATOMS: atom_id res chain seq x y z
N ASP A 1 7.00 -16.40 -22.18
CA ASP A 1 7.34 -15.01 -21.84
C ASP A 1 6.25 -14.44 -20.94
N PHE A 2 6.61 -13.57 -19.99
CA PHE A 2 5.65 -12.87 -19.13
C PHE A 2 5.72 -11.38 -19.43
N ARG A 3 4.60 -10.66 -19.33
CA ARG A 3 4.56 -9.20 -19.51
C ARG A 3 5.54 -8.51 -18.55
N LYS A 4 6.08 -7.34 -18.92
CA LYS A 4 6.93 -6.57 -18.00
C LYS A 4 6.13 -6.26 -16.74
N TYR A 5 6.67 -6.65 -15.59
CA TYR A 5 5.97 -6.59 -14.31
C TYR A 5 6.97 -6.30 -13.20
N GLN A 6 6.67 -5.29 -12.37
CA GLN A 6 7.51 -4.90 -11.25
C GLN A 6 6.66 -4.67 -10.01
N ILE A 7 7.17 -5.11 -8.85
CA ILE A 7 6.57 -4.84 -7.54
C ILE A 7 7.51 -3.91 -6.78
N LEU A 8 6.98 -2.78 -6.31
CA LEU A 8 7.67 -1.81 -5.48
C LEU A 8 7.08 -1.83 -4.06
N GLY A 9 7.94 -1.71 -3.06
CA GLY A 9 7.54 -1.50 -1.68
C GLY A 9 7.69 -0.04 -1.27
N ALA A 10 6.59 0.67 -1.05
CA ALA A 10 6.60 2.05 -0.55
C ALA A 10 6.30 2.06 0.95
N CYS A 11 7.14 2.74 1.73
CA CYS A 11 6.96 2.82 3.18
C CYS A 11 7.23 4.23 3.69
N SER A 12 6.36 4.72 4.58
CA SER A 12 6.65 5.90 5.39
C SER A 12 7.10 5.46 6.78
N PRO A 13 8.37 5.69 7.17
CA PRO A 13 8.89 5.23 8.47
C PRO A 13 8.06 5.71 9.65
N LYS A 14 7.58 6.96 9.62
CA LYS A 14 6.74 7.55 10.68
C LYS A 14 5.42 6.81 10.86
N PHE A 15 4.76 6.41 9.77
CA PHE A 15 3.48 5.69 9.87
C PHE A 15 3.68 4.20 10.15
N ALA A 16 4.72 3.59 9.59
CA ALA A 16 5.09 2.20 9.90
C ALA A 16 5.39 2.03 11.38
N HIS A 17 6.20 2.91 11.98
CA HIS A 17 6.47 2.89 13.42
C HIS A 17 5.19 2.98 14.24
N LYS A 18 4.32 3.95 13.96
CA LYS A 18 3.03 4.11 14.65
C LYS A 18 2.13 2.88 14.54
N ALA A 19 2.11 2.24 13.38
CA ALA A 19 1.34 1.01 13.19
C ALA A 19 1.92 -0.12 14.05
N ILE A 20 3.23 -0.30 14.04
CA ILE A 20 3.93 -1.35 14.81
C ILE A 20 3.76 -1.14 16.32
N GLU A 21 3.77 0.11 16.79
CA GLU A 21 3.46 0.44 18.19
C GLU A 21 2.00 0.11 18.57
N ALA A 22 1.09 0.13 17.61
CA ALA A 22 -0.32 -0.19 17.83
C ALA A 22 -0.62 -1.69 17.74
N GLU A 23 0.08 -2.41 16.87
CA GLU A 23 -0.01 -3.85 16.63
C GLU A 23 1.35 -4.37 16.15
N ASP A 24 2.03 -5.19 16.95
CA ASP A 24 3.40 -5.63 16.66
C ASP A 24 3.48 -6.51 15.41
N LYS A 25 2.42 -7.29 15.12
CA LYS A 25 2.36 -8.17 13.93
C LYS A 25 1.97 -7.46 12.64
N ILE A 26 1.63 -6.16 12.69
CA ILE A 26 1.24 -5.41 11.48
C ILE A 26 2.36 -5.35 10.44
N GLY A 27 3.62 -5.55 10.86
CA GLY A 27 4.78 -5.60 9.97
C GLY A 27 4.66 -6.62 8.84
N THR A 28 3.85 -7.67 9.02
CA THR A 28 3.54 -8.66 7.97
C THR A 28 2.72 -8.09 6.81
N MET A 29 2.07 -6.93 7.01
CA MET A 29 1.26 -6.22 6.02
C MET A 29 1.99 -4.99 5.45
N LEU A 30 3.24 -4.77 5.85
CA LEU A 30 4.12 -3.72 5.35
C LEU A 30 5.16 -4.33 4.39
N PRO A 31 5.65 -3.56 3.39
CA PRO A 31 5.31 -2.18 3.05
C PRO A 31 4.03 -2.07 2.21
N CYS A 32 3.64 -0.84 1.84
CA CYS A 32 2.56 -0.64 0.87
C CYS A 32 3.05 -1.02 -0.53
N ASN A 33 2.54 -2.14 -1.06
CA ASN A 33 2.91 -2.61 -2.38
C ASN A 33 2.31 -1.72 -3.49
N VAL A 34 3.11 -1.43 -4.50
CA VAL A 34 2.70 -0.78 -5.76
C VAL A 34 3.21 -1.65 -6.89
N ILE A 35 2.33 -1.98 -7.83
CA ILE A 35 2.69 -2.76 -9.01
C ILE A 35 2.75 -1.86 -10.24
N LEU A 36 3.67 -2.19 -11.14
CA LEU A 36 3.77 -1.63 -12.48
C LEU A 36 3.67 -2.79 -13.46
N GLN A 37 2.74 -2.73 -14.40
CA GLN A 37 2.61 -3.77 -15.41
C GLN A 37 2.31 -3.21 -16.79
N GLU A 38 2.94 -3.79 -17.80
CA GLU A 38 2.67 -3.47 -19.20
C GLU A 38 1.37 -4.17 -19.66
N LEU A 39 0.44 -3.39 -20.18
CA LEU A 39 -0.83 -3.86 -20.75
C LEU A 39 -0.68 -4.23 -22.23
N GLU A 40 -1.66 -4.92 -22.79
CA GLU A 40 -1.65 -5.36 -24.19
C GLU A 40 -1.56 -4.20 -25.20
N ASN A 41 -2.06 -3.02 -24.84
CA ASN A 41 -1.98 -1.80 -25.65
C ASN A 41 -0.64 -1.05 -25.53
N GLY A 42 0.32 -1.57 -24.76
CA GLY A 42 1.63 -0.98 -24.52
C GLY A 42 1.66 0.10 -23.43
N GLU A 43 0.53 0.39 -22.78
CA GLU A 43 0.48 1.32 -21.63
C GLU A 43 1.00 0.64 -20.35
N ILE A 44 1.52 1.44 -19.42
CA ILE A 44 1.94 0.96 -18.10
C ILE A 44 0.83 1.27 -17.10
N GLU A 45 0.23 0.22 -16.54
CA GLU A 45 -0.68 0.35 -15.41
C GLU A 45 0.15 0.47 -14.13
N VAL A 46 -0.21 1.45 -13.30
CA VAL A 46 0.31 1.61 -11.94
C VAL A 46 -0.83 1.43 -10.94
N ALA A 47 -0.72 0.41 -10.07
CA ALA A 47 -1.73 0.13 -9.05
C ALA A 47 -1.10 0.02 -7.66
N ALA A 48 -1.69 0.71 -6.68
CA ALA A 48 -1.25 0.69 -5.29
C ALA A 48 -2.22 -0.07 -4.40
N ILE A 49 -1.69 -0.72 -3.36
CA ILE A 49 -2.50 -1.38 -2.34
C ILE A 49 -3.43 -0.41 -1.62
N ASN A 50 -4.65 -0.86 -1.32
CA ASN A 50 -5.56 -0.14 -0.42
C ASN A 50 -5.27 -0.57 1.03
N ALA A 51 -4.49 0.23 1.75
CA ALA A 51 -4.10 -0.08 3.12
C ALA A 51 -5.31 -0.28 4.06
N SER A 52 -6.40 0.48 3.88
CA SER A 52 -7.62 0.36 4.70
C SER A 52 -8.29 -1.00 4.52
N ALA A 53 -8.34 -1.51 3.28
CA ALA A 53 -8.91 -2.82 2.99
C ALA A 53 -7.98 -3.94 3.48
N SER A 54 -6.67 -3.82 3.23
CA SER A 54 -5.70 -4.84 3.62
C SER A 54 -5.60 -4.99 5.13
N MET A 55 -5.53 -3.89 5.88
CA MET A 55 -5.35 -3.92 7.34
C MET A 55 -6.65 -4.12 8.13
N GLN A 56 -7.80 -4.25 7.45
CA GLN A 56 -9.10 -4.43 8.11
C GLN A 56 -9.16 -5.71 8.98
N ALA A 57 -8.43 -6.76 8.58
CA ALA A 57 -8.39 -8.05 9.26
C ALA A 57 -7.74 -8.01 10.66
N VAL A 58 -7.04 -6.93 10.99
CA VAL A 58 -6.31 -6.79 12.26
C VAL A 58 -7.23 -6.36 13.41
N GLU A 59 -8.47 -5.94 13.12
CA GLU A 59 -9.50 -5.54 14.11
C GLU A 59 -9.02 -4.54 15.18
N ASN A 60 -8.00 -3.72 14.86
CA ASN A 60 -7.41 -2.73 15.75
C ASN A 60 -7.72 -1.31 15.24
N SER A 61 -8.46 -0.54 16.04
CA SER A 61 -8.93 0.80 15.66
C SER A 61 -7.78 1.78 15.36
N LYS A 62 -6.68 1.71 16.11
CA LYS A 62 -5.49 2.56 15.90
C LYS A 62 -4.81 2.26 14.57
N VAL A 63 -4.71 0.97 14.21
CA VAL A 63 -4.21 0.55 12.90
C VAL A 63 -5.14 1.05 11.80
N GLY A 64 -6.46 0.96 12.00
CA GLY A 64 -7.46 1.48 11.06
C GLY A 64 -7.33 2.97 10.78
N GLU A 65 -7.04 3.79 11.80
CA GLU A 65 -6.77 5.22 11.63
C GLU A 65 -5.52 5.48 10.77
N VAL A 66 -4.43 4.77 11.04
CA VAL A 66 -3.20 4.85 10.24
C VAL A 66 -3.46 4.41 8.80
N ALA A 67 -4.18 3.31 8.61
CA ALA A 67 -4.50 2.75 7.30
C ALA A 67 -5.33 3.72 6.44
N LYS A 68 -6.31 4.43 7.04
CA LYS A 68 -7.09 5.49 6.35
C LYS A 68 -6.20 6.61 5.84
N VAL A 69 -5.29 7.11 6.68
CA VAL A 69 -4.38 8.20 6.31
C VAL A 69 -3.42 7.77 5.19
N ILE A 70 -2.86 6.57 5.28
CA ILE A 70 -1.97 6.03 4.24
C ILE A 70 -2.73 5.81 2.93
N SER A 71 -3.94 5.25 2.98
CA SER A 71 -4.78 5.02 1.79
C SER A 71 -5.06 6.33 1.05
N ALA A 72 -5.44 7.38 1.77
CA ALA A 72 -5.68 8.70 1.18
C ALA A 72 -4.40 9.30 0.55
N LYS A 73 -3.22 9.03 1.13
CA LYS A 73 -1.94 9.47 0.55
C LYS A 73 -1.62 8.71 -0.73
N LEU A 74 -1.79 7.39 -0.75
CA LEU A 74 -1.57 6.57 -1.95
C LEU A 74 -2.52 6.98 -3.08
N GLN A 75 -3.81 7.20 -2.77
CA GLN A 75 -4.79 7.70 -3.74
C GLN A 75 -4.36 9.02 -4.37
N LYS A 76 -3.83 9.97 -3.58
CA LYS A 76 -3.31 11.24 -4.11
C LYS A 76 -2.11 11.06 -5.04
N VAL A 77 -1.23 10.10 -4.77
CA VAL A 77 -0.09 9.80 -5.64
C VAL A 77 -0.57 9.20 -6.95
N ILE A 78 -1.48 8.22 -6.90
CA ILE A 78 -2.04 7.59 -8.10
C ILE A 78 -2.82 8.59 -8.95
N ALA A 79 -3.61 9.48 -8.34
CA ALA A 79 -4.38 10.50 -9.05
C ALA A 79 -3.52 11.62 -9.67
N ALA A 80 -2.22 11.67 -9.36
CA ALA A 80 -1.27 12.64 -9.90
C ALA A 80 -0.37 12.08 -11.02
N LEU A 81 -0.56 10.82 -11.40
CA LEU A 81 0.07 10.19 -12.56
C LEU A 81 -0.68 10.57 -13.83
#